data_AF-A0AAZ3P364-F1
#
_entry.id   AF-A0AAZ3P364-F1
#
_cell.length_a   1.000
_cell.length_b   1.000
_cell.length_c   1.000
_cell.angle_alpha   90.00
_cell.angle_beta   90.00
_cell.angle_gamma   90.00
#
_symmetry.space_group_name_H-M   'P 1'
#
loop_
_entity.id
_entity.type
_entity.pdbx_description
1 polymer ?
#
loop_
_entity_poly.entity_id
_entity_poly.type
_entity_poly.pdbx_seq_one_letter_code
_entity_poly.pdbx_strand_id
1 'polypeptide(L)'
;FVLYQQVKAIERFMRRLEFHLSKVEELYDAYCMQRRLRDGASKMVAAFNSATGSKEARESLNEANRGYREYTEVRGRGLWVHWGDVLENKAIRLVGYARLCAGDQYEVLMRYGRQRWRMKGRVEVSSKQVWDSEDNVFLPLITELLSIKVTELKSLANHVVVGSVSCETLDLFCPLPQTVAVDINDLGTVKLNLEVNWRSVSPQSSLFTTSPCLTFLHLNPCSTFIYLPILLVIAKPGHL
;
A
#
# COMPACT_ATOMS: atom_id res chain seq x y z
N PHE A 1 -10.75 29.45 -39.58
CA PHE A 1 -9.37 29.05 -39.20
C PHE A 1 -9.24 28.70 -37.71
N VAL A 2 -9.73 29.54 -36.79
CA VAL A 2 -9.70 29.27 -35.33
C VAL A 2 -10.45 27.99 -34.92
N LEU A 3 -11.66 27.78 -35.46
CA LEU A 3 -12.45 26.56 -35.18
C LEU A 3 -11.72 25.29 -35.64
N TYR A 4 -11.07 25.34 -36.80
CA TYR A 4 -10.31 24.20 -37.36
C TYR A 4 -9.09 23.84 -36.50
N GLN A 5 -8.41 24.83 -35.93
CA GLN A 5 -7.31 24.57 -34.99
C GLN A 5 -7.81 23.96 -33.67
N GLN A 6 -8.95 24.42 -33.15
CA GLN A 6 -9.56 23.82 -31.96
C GLN A 6 -9.98 22.37 -32.20
N VAL A 7 -10.62 22.06 -33.33
CA VAL A 7 -10.99 20.70 -33.70
C VAL A 7 -9.75 19.79 -33.76
N LYS A 8 -8.67 20.22 -34.41
CA LYS A 8 -7.40 19.45 -34.44
C LYS A 8 -6.78 19.25 -33.07
N ALA A 9 -6.89 20.24 -32.17
CA ALA A 9 -6.38 20.11 -30.80
C ALA A 9 -7.19 19.07 -30.00
N ILE A 10 -8.51 19.06 -30.16
CA ILE A 10 -9.41 18.08 -29.54
C ILE A 10 -9.15 16.67 -30.10
N GLU A 11 -9.00 16.51 -31.41
CA GLU A 11 -8.68 15.20 -32.02
C GLU A 11 -7.35 14.63 -31.50
N ARG A 12 -6.33 15.48 -31.35
CA ARG A 12 -5.05 15.07 -30.74
C ARG A 12 -5.21 14.67 -29.28
N PHE A 13 -6.07 15.38 -28.54
CA PHE A 13 -6.35 15.04 -27.15
C PHE A 13 -7.11 13.71 -27.04
N MET A 14 -8.10 13.46 -27.90
CA MET A 14 -8.81 12.18 -27.97
C MET A 14 -7.85 11.01 -28.25
N ARG A 15 -6.98 11.14 -29.25
CA ARG A 15 -5.98 10.10 -29.56
C ARG A 15 -5.04 9.82 -28.39
N ARG A 16 -4.71 10.84 -27.58
CA ARG A 16 -3.94 10.64 -26.34
C ARG A 16 -4.74 9.86 -25.32
N LEU A 17 -6.02 10.17 -25.12
CA LEU A 17 -6.88 9.41 -24.21
C LEU A 17 -7.05 7.95 -24.65
N GLU A 18 -7.25 7.70 -25.94
CA GLU A 18 -7.34 6.34 -26.50
C GLU A 18 -6.03 5.56 -26.30
N PHE A 19 -4.88 6.20 -26.53
CA PHE A 19 -3.58 5.59 -26.24
C PHE A 19 -3.44 5.26 -24.75
N HIS A 20 -3.83 6.17 -23.87
CA HIS A 20 -3.79 5.91 -22.44
C HIS A 20 -4.74 4.78 -22.04
N LEU A 21 -5.95 4.73 -22.60
CA LEU A 21 -6.91 3.65 -22.38
C LEU A 21 -6.34 2.29 -22.79
N SER A 22 -5.73 2.17 -23.97
CA SER A 22 -5.12 0.89 -24.37
C SER A 22 -3.97 0.46 -23.43
N LYS A 23 -3.21 1.42 -22.89
CA LYS A 23 -2.21 1.14 -21.84
C LYS A 23 -2.85 0.67 -20.54
N VAL A 24 -3.99 1.25 -20.15
CA VAL A 24 -4.77 0.78 -18.99
C VAL A 24 -5.18 -0.67 -19.16
N GLU A 25 -5.76 -1.02 -20.31
CA GLU A 25 -6.26 -2.36 -20.61
C GLU A 25 -5.14 -3.40 -20.56
N GLU A 26 -4.00 -3.11 -21.22
CA GLU A 26 -2.81 -3.98 -21.20
C GLU A 26 -2.33 -4.29 -19.77
N LEU A 27 -2.34 -3.27 -18.90
CA LEU A 27 -1.88 -3.42 -17.53
C LEU A 27 -2.92 -4.15 -16.64
N TYR A 28 -4.20 -3.94 -16.90
CA TYR A 28 -5.28 -4.67 -16.22
C TYR A 28 -5.20 -6.17 -16.53
N ASP A 29 -4.95 -6.54 -17.79
CA ASP A 29 -4.77 -7.93 -18.21
C ASP A 29 -3.55 -8.56 -17.52
N ALA A 30 -2.43 -7.82 -17.47
CA ALA A 30 -1.23 -8.27 -16.76
C ALA A 30 -1.49 -8.50 -15.26
N TYR A 31 -2.21 -7.57 -14.60
CA TYR A 31 -2.64 -7.74 -13.21
C TYR A 31 -3.52 -8.98 -13.03
N CYS A 32 -4.54 -9.16 -13.87
CA CYS A 32 -5.48 -10.26 -13.76
C CYS A 32 -4.78 -11.61 -13.90
N MET A 33 -3.89 -11.74 -14.87
CA MET A 33 -3.07 -12.92 -15.06
C MET A 33 -2.21 -13.22 -13.84
N GLN A 34 -1.54 -12.20 -13.31
CA GLN A 34 -0.65 -12.35 -12.17
C GLN A 34 -1.39 -12.71 -10.88
N ARG A 35 -2.54 -12.09 -10.65
CA ARG A 35 -3.44 -12.43 -9.54
C ARG A 35 -3.91 -13.87 -9.64
N ARG A 36 -4.34 -14.33 -10.82
CA ARG A 36 -4.77 -15.72 -11.04
C ARG A 36 -3.66 -16.71 -10.72
N LEU A 37 -2.43 -16.42 -11.13
CA LEU A 37 -1.25 -17.25 -10.81
C LEU A 37 -0.98 -17.30 -9.30
N ARG A 38 -1.05 -16.15 -8.63
CA ARG A 38 -0.88 -16.02 -7.16
C ARG A 38 -1.96 -16.80 -6.41
N ASP A 39 -3.23 -16.66 -6.79
CA ASP A 39 -4.35 -17.35 -6.16
C ASP A 39 -4.27 -18.87 -6.39
N GLY A 40 -3.81 -19.30 -7.57
CA GLY A 40 -3.49 -20.70 -7.83
C GLY A 40 -2.39 -21.23 -6.90
N ALA A 41 -1.28 -20.49 -6.75
CA ALA A 41 -0.20 -20.84 -5.85
C ALA A 41 -0.64 -20.89 -4.37
N SER A 42 -1.47 -19.93 -3.94
CA SER A 42 -2.03 -19.90 -2.58
C SER A 42 -2.88 -21.14 -2.28
N LYS A 43 -3.76 -21.52 -3.21
CA LYS A 43 -4.58 -22.75 -3.10
C LYS A 43 -3.71 -24.00 -3.04
N MET A 44 -2.64 -24.08 -3.83
CA MET A 44 -1.67 -25.19 -3.75
C MET A 44 -0.99 -25.25 -2.39
N VAL A 45 -0.51 -24.12 -1.86
CA VAL A 45 0.09 -24.04 -0.51
C VAL A 45 -0.90 -24.52 0.55
N ALA A 46 -2.17 -24.09 0.48
CA ALA A 46 -3.20 -24.53 1.41
C ALA A 46 -3.45 -26.04 1.33
N ALA A 47 -3.52 -26.61 0.12
CA ALA A 47 -3.73 -28.04 -0.10
C ALA A 47 -2.53 -28.90 0.36
N PHE A 48 -1.29 -28.42 0.19
CA PHE A 48 -0.12 -29.14 0.67
C PHE A 48 0.05 -29.05 2.19
N ASN A 49 -0.36 -27.95 2.82
CA ASN A 49 -0.37 -27.83 4.28
C ASN A 49 -1.41 -28.76 4.94
N SER A 50 -2.49 -29.11 4.22
CA SER A 50 -3.49 -30.06 4.71
C SER A 50 -3.17 -31.53 4.38
N ALA A 51 -2.19 -31.79 3.50
CA ALA A 51 -1.74 -33.14 3.16
C ALA A 51 -0.74 -33.68 4.21
N THR A 52 -0.87 -34.97 4.56
CA THR A 52 0.04 -35.66 5.50
C THR A 52 1.47 -35.74 4.95
N GLY A 53 2.45 -35.33 5.77
CA GLY A 53 3.80 -34.94 5.36
C GLY A 53 4.72 -36.04 4.82
N SER A 54 4.61 -36.34 3.52
CA SER A 54 5.68 -37.01 2.76
C SER A 54 6.82 -36.03 2.41
N LYS A 55 7.98 -36.55 2.01
CA LYS A 55 9.13 -35.74 1.58
C LYS A 55 8.83 -34.97 0.29
N GLU A 56 8.14 -35.62 -0.64
CA GLU A 56 7.70 -35.06 -1.91
C GLU A 56 6.67 -33.94 -1.68
N ALA A 57 5.72 -34.15 -0.76
CA ALA A 57 4.77 -33.10 -0.35
C ALA A 57 5.48 -31.88 0.25
N ARG A 58 6.59 -32.07 0.97
CA ARG A 58 7.43 -30.98 1.49
C ARG A 58 8.12 -30.20 0.38
N GLU A 59 8.66 -30.89 -0.61
CA GLU A 59 9.32 -30.28 -1.77
C GLU A 59 8.31 -29.50 -2.62
N SER A 60 7.15 -30.09 -2.92
CA SER A 60 6.05 -29.40 -3.62
C SER A 60 5.50 -28.20 -2.85
N LEU A 61 5.38 -28.28 -1.51
CA LEU A 61 5.01 -27.15 -0.66
C LEU A 61 6.02 -26.00 -0.76
N ASN A 62 7.31 -26.32 -0.80
CA ASN A 62 8.36 -25.30 -0.94
C ASN A 62 8.32 -24.62 -2.31
N GLU A 63 8.06 -25.38 -3.38
CA GLU A 63 7.88 -24.82 -4.73
C GLU A 63 6.63 -23.95 -4.84
N ALA A 64 5.50 -24.38 -4.28
CA ALA A 64 4.26 -23.59 -4.25
C ALA A 64 4.45 -22.28 -3.46
N ASN A 65 5.16 -22.34 -2.32
CA ASN A 65 5.53 -21.15 -1.56
C ASN A 65 6.48 -20.24 -2.34
N ARG A 66 7.42 -20.78 -3.12
CA ARG A 66 8.31 -20.00 -3.98
C ARG A 66 7.54 -19.30 -5.09
N GLY A 67 6.64 -20.02 -5.77
CA GLY A 67 5.76 -19.45 -6.80
C GLY A 67 4.87 -18.33 -6.25
N TYR A 68 4.21 -18.57 -5.12
CA TYR A 68 3.40 -17.55 -4.43
C TYR A 68 4.21 -16.28 -4.15
N ARG A 69 5.45 -16.42 -3.66
CA ARG A 69 6.36 -15.30 -3.41
C ARG A 69 6.73 -14.57 -4.70
N GLU A 70 7.08 -15.29 -5.75
CA GLU A 70 7.48 -14.69 -7.03
C GLU A 70 6.34 -13.84 -7.63
N TYR A 71 5.11 -14.37 -7.62
CA TYR A 71 3.94 -13.66 -8.13
C TYR A 71 3.51 -12.48 -7.25
N THR A 72 3.59 -12.62 -5.93
CA THR A 72 3.17 -11.55 -5.00
C THR A 72 4.18 -10.42 -4.93
N GLU A 73 5.48 -10.76 -4.87
CA GLU A 73 6.54 -9.82 -4.53
C GLU A 73 7.35 -9.38 -5.74
N VAL A 74 7.95 -10.30 -6.50
CA VAL A 74 8.90 -9.93 -7.56
C VAL A 74 8.15 -9.36 -8.76
N ARG A 75 7.19 -10.12 -9.27
CA ARG A 75 6.35 -9.66 -10.38
C ARG A 75 5.39 -8.57 -9.91
N GLY A 76 4.93 -8.63 -8.65
CA GLY A 76 3.99 -7.66 -8.08
C GLY A 76 4.63 -6.29 -8.08
N ARG A 77 5.81 -6.19 -7.46
CA ARG A 77 6.62 -4.97 -7.49
C ARG A 77 6.99 -4.57 -8.91
N GLY A 78 7.37 -5.50 -9.79
CA GLY A 78 7.70 -5.19 -11.19
C GLY A 78 6.56 -4.50 -11.93
N LEU A 79 5.31 -4.96 -11.72
CA LEU A 79 4.11 -4.30 -12.20
C LEU A 79 4.04 -2.88 -11.62
N TRP A 80 4.01 -2.69 -10.31
CA TRP A 80 3.87 -1.35 -9.71
C TRP A 80 5.02 -0.38 -10.03
N VAL A 81 6.26 -0.86 -10.17
CA VAL A 81 7.41 -0.07 -10.61
C VAL A 81 7.23 0.40 -12.06
N HIS A 82 6.67 -0.43 -12.93
CA HIS A 82 6.32 -0.03 -14.29
C HIS A 82 5.24 1.07 -14.32
N TRP A 83 4.32 1.04 -13.35
CA TRP A 83 3.34 2.10 -13.13
C TRP A 83 3.94 3.36 -12.50
N GLY A 84 5.11 3.24 -11.88
CA GLY A 84 5.76 4.27 -11.09
C GLY A 84 5.20 4.39 -9.68
N ASP A 85 4.08 3.78 -9.34
CA ASP A 85 3.38 4.08 -8.09
C ASP A 85 3.98 3.39 -6.86
N VAL A 86 4.05 4.17 -5.77
CA VAL A 86 4.55 3.74 -4.48
C VAL A 86 3.66 4.29 -3.35
N LEU A 87 3.42 3.47 -2.33
CA LEU A 87 2.65 3.84 -1.14
C LEU A 87 3.58 4.37 -0.06
N GLU A 88 3.54 5.67 0.18
CA GLU A 88 4.19 6.29 1.32
C GLU A 88 3.18 6.41 2.46
N ASN A 89 3.52 5.86 3.62
CA ASN A 89 2.70 5.99 4.80
C ASN A 89 3.50 6.71 5.89
N LYS A 90 2.85 7.62 6.59
CA LYS A 90 3.39 8.28 7.78
C LYS A 90 2.32 8.23 8.87
N ALA A 91 2.55 7.62 10.03
CA ALA A 91 1.55 7.72 11.09
C ALA A 91 1.73 9.07 11.75
N ILE A 92 0.65 9.84 11.80
CA ILE A 92 0.69 11.21 12.32
C ILE A 92 0.30 11.21 13.79
N ARG A 93 -0.64 10.34 14.19
CA ARG A 93 -1.25 10.41 15.52
C ARG A 93 -1.99 9.13 15.89
N LEU A 94 -1.96 8.73 17.16
CA LEU A 94 -2.85 7.70 17.72
C LEU A 94 -3.95 8.40 18.56
N VAL A 95 -5.21 8.04 18.39
CA VAL A 95 -6.34 8.63 19.12
C VAL A 95 -7.10 7.51 19.81
N GLY A 96 -6.88 7.33 21.10
CA GLY A 96 -7.65 6.41 21.93
C GLY A 96 -8.47 7.17 22.95
N TYR A 97 -9.80 7.09 22.86
CA TYR A 97 -10.67 7.70 23.87
C TYR A 97 -10.50 6.90 25.17
N ALA A 98 -10.02 7.58 26.22
CA ALA A 98 -9.77 7.06 27.58
C ALA A 98 -8.61 6.05 27.80
N ARG A 99 -7.98 5.48 26.76
CA ARG A 99 -6.91 4.46 26.93
C ARG A 99 -5.47 4.97 26.84
N LEU A 100 -5.26 6.18 26.31
CA LEU A 100 -3.92 6.73 26.20
C LEU A 100 -3.59 7.55 27.45
N CYS A 101 -2.64 7.09 28.26
CA CYS A 101 -2.22 7.82 29.46
C CYS A 101 -1.00 8.69 29.15
N ALA A 102 -0.97 9.88 29.78
CA ALA A 102 0.20 10.75 29.74
C ALA A 102 1.42 10.03 30.32
N GLY A 103 2.55 10.08 29.61
CA GLY A 103 3.80 9.42 29.98
C GLY A 103 4.02 8.07 29.29
N ASP A 104 2.95 7.42 28.82
CA ASP A 104 3.03 6.11 28.17
C ASP A 104 3.74 6.16 26.82
N GLN A 105 4.37 5.03 26.50
CA GLN A 105 5.03 4.80 25.21
C GLN A 105 4.30 3.71 24.43
N TYR A 106 4.21 3.88 23.13
CA TYR A 106 3.56 2.95 22.22
C TYR A 106 4.48 2.60 21.06
N GLU A 107 4.41 1.37 20.57
CA GLU A 107 5.00 0.91 19.32
C GLU A 107 3.88 0.58 18.34
N VAL A 108 3.94 1.15 17.14
CA VAL A 108 3.11 0.79 16.01
C VAL A 108 3.98 0.00 15.04
N LEU A 109 3.59 -1.25 14.76
CA LEU A 109 4.22 -2.12 13.77
C LEU A 109 3.27 -2.30 12.61
N MET A 110 3.65 -1.78 11.45
CA MET A 110 2.97 -2.00 10.18
C MET A 110 3.67 -3.08 9.39
N ARG A 111 2.90 -3.97 8.77
CA ARG A 111 3.37 -5.06 7.93
C ARG A 111 2.56 -5.11 6.66
N TYR A 112 3.25 -5.12 5.53
CA TYR A 112 2.64 -5.25 4.22
C TYR A 112 3.38 -6.32 3.43
N GLY A 113 2.83 -7.54 3.43
CA GLY A 113 3.57 -8.76 3.09
C GLY A 113 4.80 -8.92 3.97
N ARG A 114 5.99 -8.83 3.36
CA ARG A 114 7.29 -8.86 4.07
C ARG A 114 7.84 -7.52 4.49
N GLN A 115 7.30 -6.45 3.93
CA GLN A 115 7.74 -5.11 4.26
C GLN A 115 7.27 -4.80 5.67
N ARG A 116 8.15 -4.21 6.48
CA ARG A 116 7.89 -3.92 7.88
C ARG A 116 8.33 -2.51 8.15
N TRP A 117 7.46 -1.78 8.82
CA TRP A 117 7.77 -0.47 9.31
C TRP A 117 7.33 -0.36 10.76
N ARG A 118 8.23 0.13 11.59
CA ARG A 118 8.05 0.25 13.02
C ARG A 118 8.26 1.71 13.39
N MET A 119 7.39 2.19 14.27
CA MET A 119 7.54 3.50 14.89
C MET A 119 7.16 3.43 16.36
N LYS A 120 7.77 4.27 17.16
CA LYS A 120 7.51 4.45 18.58
C LYS A 120 7.05 5.86 18.85
N GLY A 121 5.98 5.96 19.63
CA GLY A 121 5.39 7.22 20.05
C GLY A 121 5.40 7.35 21.56
N ARG A 122 5.45 8.59 22.04
CA ARG A 122 5.20 8.94 23.43
C ARG A 122 4.03 9.91 23.50
N VAL A 123 3.15 9.69 24.48
CA VAL A 123 2.13 10.67 24.88
C VAL A 123 2.72 11.57 25.96
N GLU A 124 2.86 12.85 25.67
CA GLU A 124 3.31 13.84 26.66
C GLU A 124 2.20 14.17 27.66
N VAL A 125 2.58 14.79 28.78
CA VAL A 125 1.64 15.27 29.82
C VAL A 125 0.65 16.31 29.25
N SER A 126 1.05 17.04 28.22
CA SER A 126 0.22 17.98 27.47
C SER A 126 -0.83 17.31 26.55
N SER A 127 -0.91 15.97 26.54
CA SER A 127 -1.64 15.17 25.54
C SER A 127 -1.12 15.30 24.10
N LYS A 128 -0.02 16.03 23.90
CA LYS A 128 0.72 16.04 22.63
C LYS A 128 1.39 14.68 22.43
N GLN A 129 1.42 14.20 21.20
CA GLN A 129 2.13 12.97 20.85
C GLN A 129 3.34 13.28 19.99
N VAL A 130 4.44 12.61 20.29
CA VAL A 130 5.68 12.67 19.51
C VAL A 130 5.97 11.27 19.04
N TRP A 131 6.14 11.11 17.74
CA TRP A 131 6.47 9.84 17.08
C TRP A 131 7.87 9.93 16.50
N ASP A 132 8.68 8.89 16.71
CA ASP A 132 9.81 8.69 15.83
C ASP A 132 9.27 8.37 14.42
N SER A 133 9.74 9.10 13.43
CA SER A 133 9.29 8.93 12.06
C SER A 133 10.52 8.97 11.18
N GLU A 134 10.83 7.83 10.59
CA GLU A 134 11.67 7.75 9.41
C GLU A 134 10.75 7.76 8.18
N ASP A 135 11.15 8.41 7.09
CA ASP A 135 10.42 8.35 5.82
C ASP A 135 10.45 6.91 5.32
N ASN A 136 9.35 6.19 5.51
CA ASN A 136 9.20 4.79 5.15
C ASN A 136 8.16 4.64 4.05
N VAL A 137 8.47 3.72 3.15
CA VAL A 137 7.77 3.61 1.89
C VAL A 137 7.50 2.13 1.63
N PHE A 138 6.24 1.80 1.39
CA PHE A 138 5.80 0.48 0.99
C PHE A 138 5.65 0.42 -0.52
N LEU A 139 6.30 -0.55 -1.14
CA LEU A 139 6.00 -0.93 -2.51
C LEU A 139 4.64 -1.65 -2.52
N PRO A 140 3.69 -1.25 -3.37
CA PRO A 140 2.41 -1.92 -3.47
C PRO A 140 2.60 -3.42 -3.77
N LEU A 141 1.74 -4.26 -3.22
CA LEU A 141 1.73 -5.71 -3.40
C LEU A 141 0.33 -6.13 -3.85
N ILE A 142 0.27 -7.16 -4.69
CA ILE A 142 -1.01 -7.63 -5.20
C ILE A 142 -1.73 -8.40 -4.09
N THR A 143 -2.94 -7.94 -3.72
CA THR A 143 -3.89 -8.67 -2.84
C THR A 143 -3.33 -9.04 -1.45
N GLU A 144 -2.34 -8.29 -0.97
CA GLU A 144 -1.84 -8.38 0.40
C GLU A 144 -2.55 -7.36 1.29
N LEU A 145 -2.71 -7.70 2.57
CA LEU A 145 -3.30 -6.80 3.56
C LEU A 145 -2.21 -5.98 4.25
N LEU A 146 -2.51 -4.72 4.55
CA LEU A 146 -1.72 -3.94 5.49
C LEU A 146 -2.18 -4.30 6.90
N SER A 147 -1.29 -4.93 7.65
CA SER A 147 -1.50 -5.27 9.06
C SER A 147 -0.84 -4.23 9.95
N ILE A 148 -1.59 -3.69 10.92
CA ILE A 148 -1.15 -2.68 11.87
C ILE A 148 -1.35 -3.25 13.27
N LYS A 149 -0.28 -3.32 14.05
CA LYS A 149 -0.29 -3.76 15.44
C LYS A 149 0.19 -2.65 16.34
N VAL A 150 -0.60 -2.29 17.34
CA VAL A 150 -0.25 -1.26 18.34
C VAL A 150 0.02 -1.93 19.68
N THR A 151 1.16 -1.61 20.27
CA THR A 151 1.65 -2.21 21.51
C THR A 151 2.04 -1.12 22.49
N GLU A 152 1.52 -1.15 23.70
CA GLU A 152 1.94 -0.29 24.81
C GLU A 152 3.22 -0.84 25.45
N LEU A 153 4.21 0.03 25.65
CA LEU A 153 5.51 -0.31 26.20
C LEU A 153 5.56 0.10 27.68
N LYS A 154 5.20 -0.81 28.60
CA LYS A 154 5.18 -0.52 30.05
C LYS A 154 6.55 -0.61 30.72
N SER A 155 7.35 -1.61 30.34
CA SER A 155 8.72 -1.79 30.80
C SER A 155 9.56 -2.49 29.73
N LEU A 156 10.86 -2.70 29.96
CA LEU A 156 11.77 -3.37 29.02
C LEU A 156 11.32 -4.79 28.60
N ALA A 157 10.46 -5.45 29.38
CA ALA A 157 9.99 -6.82 29.11
C ALA A 157 8.46 -6.95 29.08
N ASN A 158 7.71 -5.98 29.63
CA ASN A 158 6.25 -6.05 29.69
C ASN A 158 5.65 -5.13 28.63
N HIS A 159 5.34 -5.70 27.47
CA HIS A 159 4.64 -5.03 26.38
C HIS A 159 3.22 -5.58 26.26
N VAL A 160 2.22 -4.70 26.12
CA VAL A 160 0.81 -5.08 26.05
C VAL A 160 0.25 -4.71 24.69
N VAL A 161 -0.34 -5.67 23.98
CA VAL A 161 -0.99 -5.38 22.69
C VAL A 161 -2.29 -4.62 22.95
N VAL A 162 -2.36 -3.39 22.45
CA VAL A 162 -3.53 -2.50 22.57
C VAL A 162 -4.59 -2.89 21.55
N GLY A 163 -4.15 -3.31 20.36
CA GLY A 163 -4.99 -3.84 19.30
C GLY A 163 -4.17 -4.17 18.06
N SER A 164 -4.82 -4.87 17.13
CA SER A 164 -4.26 -5.24 15.84
C SER A 164 -5.39 -5.27 14.82
N VAL A 165 -5.15 -4.66 13.66
CA VAL A 165 -6.09 -4.62 12.56
C VAL A 165 -5.35 -4.98 11.27
N SER A 166 -6.07 -5.55 10.33
CA SER A 166 -5.59 -5.73 8.96
C SER A 166 -6.64 -5.15 8.02
N CYS A 167 -6.21 -4.34 7.06
CA CYS A 167 -7.09 -3.73 6.07
C CYS A 167 -6.51 -3.90 4.67
N GLU A 168 -7.37 -3.75 3.67
CA GLU A 168 -6.91 -3.63 2.30
C GLU A 168 -6.28 -2.25 2.13
N THR A 169 -5.14 -2.16 1.43
CA THR A 169 -4.52 -0.86 1.13
C THR A 169 -5.42 0.04 0.28
N LEU A 170 -6.45 -0.56 -0.33
CA LEU A 170 -7.46 0.07 -1.17
C LEU A 170 -8.44 0.89 -0.35
N ASP A 171 -8.75 0.44 0.88
CA ASP A 171 -9.57 1.19 1.81
C ASP A 171 -8.87 2.48 2.29
N LEU A 172 -7.55 2.54 2.13
CA LEU A 172 -6.71 3.69 2.48
C LEU A 172 -6.46 4.62 1.28
N PHE A 173 -6.94 4.27 0.10
CA PHE A 173 -6.58 4.97 -1.13
C PHE A 173 -7.18 6.39 -1.20
N CYS A 174 -6.35 7.34 -1.62
CA CYS A 174 -6.79 8.70 -1.95
C CYS A 174 -5.90 9.33 -3.01
N PRO A 175 -6.47 10.09 -3.97
CA PRO A 175 -5.69 10.84 -4.96
C PRO A 175 -4.77 11.90 -4.37
N LEU A 176 -5.03 12.36 -3.15
CA LEU A 176 -4.27 13.40 -2.49
C LEU A 176 -3.76 12.89 -1.14
N PRO A 177 -2.60 13.38 -0.67
CA PRO A 177 -2.14 13.11 0.68
C PRO A 177 -3.24 13.45 1.68
N GLN A 178 -3.63 12.49 2.50
CA GLN A 178 -4.67 12.69 3.50
C GLN A 178 -4.41 11.90 4.77
N THR A 179 -5.06 12.32 5.85
CA THR A 179 -5.06 11.59 7.11
C THR A 179 -6.29 10.68 7.20
N VAL A 180 -6.06 9.37 7.29
CA VAL A 180 -7.10 8.35 7.45
C VAL A 180 -7.08 7.82 8.88
N ALA A 181 -8.25 7.78 9.53
CA ALA A 181 -8.38 7.17 10.84
C ALA A 181 -8.68 5.67 10.70
N VAL A 182 -7.82 4.82 11.27
CA VAL A 182 -7.95 3.37 11.27
C VAL A 182 -8.30 2.88 12.67
N ASP A 183 -9.40 2.15 12.79
CA ASP A 183 -9.78 1.53 14.06
C ASP A 183 -8.84 0.36 14.37
N ILE A 184 -8.17 0.42 15.51
CA ILE A 184 -7.12 -0.53 15.91
C ILE A 184 -7.68 -1.72 16.69
N ASN A 185 -8.88 -1.57 17.24
CA ASN A 185 -9.61 -2.63 17.93
C ASN A 185 -11.07 -2.67 17.47
N ASP A 186 -11.70 -3.82 17.66
CA ASP A 186 -13.08 -4.07 17.19
C ASP A 186 -14.12 -3.14 17.84
N LEU A 187 -13.79 -2.59 19.02
CA LEU A 187 -14.65 -1.65 19.74
C LEU A 187 -14.52 -0.19 19.23
N GLY A 188 -13.58 0.10 18.32
CA GLY A 188 -13.33 1.44 17.78
C GLY A 188 -12.85 2.48 18.80
N THR A 189 -12.44 2.04 20.00
CA THR A 189 -12.03 2.94 21.10
C THR A 189 -10.59 3.43 20.96
N VAL A 190 -9.80 2.75 20.13
CA VAL A 190 -8.43 3.14 19.77
C VAL A 190 -8.37 3.27 18.26
N LYS A 191 -8.00 4.44 17.78
CA LYS A 191 -7.85 4.78 16.36
C LYS A 191 -6.41 5.22 16.09
N LEU A 192 -5.92 4.98 14.89
CA LEU A 192 -4.64 5.48 14.40
C LEU A 192 -4.89 6.36 13.17
N ASN A 193 -4.47 7.62 13.25
CA ASN A 193 -4.46 8.54 12.14
C ASN A 193 -3.17 8.35 11.33
N LEU A 194 -3.34 7.82 10.13
CA LEU A 194 -2.30 7.57 9.15
C LEU A 194 -2.34 8.65 8.07
N GLU A 195 -1.25 9.37 7.85
CA GLU A 195 -0.99 10.02 6.57
C GLU A 195 -0.76 8.94 5.54
N VAL A 196 -1.57 8.99 4.49
CA VAL A 196 -1.44 8.11 3.34
C VAL A 196 -1.18 8.97 2.13
N ASN A 197 -0.10 8.67 1.43
CA ASN A 197 0.31 9.38 0.23
C ASN A 197 0.75 8.40 -0.85
N TRP A 198 0.15 8.52 -2.03
CA TRP A 198 0.49 7.69 -3.19
C TRP A 198 1.36 8.53 -4.13
N ARG A 199 2.63 8.15 -4.31
CA ARG A 199 3.58 8.88 -5.18
C ARG A 199 4.01 8.03 -6.37
N SER A 200 4.08 8.66 -7.54
CA SER A 200 4.74 8.09 -8.72
C SER A 200 6.26 8.35 -8.67
N VAL A 201 7.05 7.30 -8.46
CA VAL A 201 8.50 7.23 -8.68
C VAL A 201 8.77 7.12 -10.18
N SER A 202 9.29 8.18 -10.78
CA SER A 202 9.78 8.14 -12.15
C SER A 202 11.06 7.26 -12.24
N PRO A 203 11.29 6.50 -13.33
CA PRO A 203 12.52 5.72 -13.50
C PRO A 203 13.84 6.52 -13.46
N GLN A 204 13.78 7.85 -13.52
CA GLN A 204 14.95 8.74 -13.46
C GLN A 204 15.27 9.25 -12.04
N SER A 205 14.43 9.00 -11.04
CA SER A 205 14.62 9.53 -9.68
C SER A 205 15.57 8.71 -8.81
N SER A 206 16.15 7.61 -9.31
CA SER A 206 17.16 6.83 -8.58
C SER A 206 18.55 7.52 -8.50
N LEU A 207 18.69 8.75 -9.01
CA LEU A 207 19.97 9.48 -9.02
C LEU A 207 20.04 10.72 -8.11
N PHE A 208 18.99 11.10 -7.39
CA PHE A 208 19.06 12.29 -6.54
C PHE A 208 18.49 12.06 -5.14
N THR A 209 19.36 11.55 -4.27
CA THR A 209 19.34 11.91 -2.84
C THR A 209 19.75 13.38 -2.70
N THR A 210 19.03 14.10 -1.83
CA THR A 210 19.32 15.46 -1.30
C THR A 210 18.94 16.67 -2.17
N SER A 211 17.69 17.14 -2.05
CA SER A 211 17.36 18.57 -1.84
C SER A 211 15.86 18.77 -1.58
N PRO A 212 15.46 19.56 -0.57
CA PRO A 212 14.05 19.79 -0.22
C PRO A 212 13.54 21.08 -0.86
N CYS A 213 13.50 21.15 -2.19
CA CYS A 213 12.70 22.16 -2.90
C CYS A 213 12.72 21.82 -4.39
N LEU A 214 11.58 21.99 -5.06
CA LEU A 214 11.34 21.79 -6.50
C LEU A 214 11.09 20.33 -6.93
N THR A 215 9.82 19.94 -6.95
CA THR A 215 9.13 19.33 -8.12
C THR A 215 7.66 19.03 -7.79
N PHE A 216 6.88 20.09 -7.58
CA PHE A 216 5.40 20.01 -7.62
C PHE A 216 4.84 20.16 -9.05
N LEU A 217 5.70 20.15 -10.07
CA LEU A 217 5.33 20.43 -11.45
C LEU A 217 6.13 19.53 -12.40
N HIS A 218 5.77 18.24 -12.48
CA HIS A 218 5.89 17.49 -13.73
C HIS A 218 5.15 16.13 -13.79
N LEU A 219 4.26 15.84 -12.84
CA LEU A 219 3.19 14.88 -13.11
C LEU A 219 2.16 15.63 -13.95
N ASN A 220 2.04 15.28 -15.23
CA ASN A 220 0.89 15.67 -16.03
C ASN A 220 -0.36 15.32 -15.20
N PRO A 221 -1.21 16.28 -14.80
CA PRO A 221 -2.40 15.96 -14.01
C PRO A 221 -3.25 14.89 -14.70
N CYS A 222 -3.21 14.81 -16.04
CA CYS A 222 -3.85 13.73 -16.78
C CYS A 222 -3.37 12.32 -16.38
N SER A 223 -2.09 12.08 -16.11
CA SER A 223 -1.59 10.72 -15.82
C SER A 223 -2.11 10.20 -14.48
N THR A 224 -2.00 10.98 -13.41
CA THR A 224 -2.48 10.58 -12.07
C THR A 224 -4.00 10.38 -12.06
N PHE A 225 -4.76 11.20 -12.79
CA PHE A 225 -6.21 11.05 -12.92
C PHE A 225 -6.64 9.89 -13.84
N ILE A 226 -5.78 9.43 -14.75
CA ILE A 226 -6.06 8.30 -15.64
C ILE A 226 -5.78 6.95 -14.96
N TYR A 227 -4.76 6.86 -14.10
CA TYR A 227 -4.41 5.61 -13.40
C TYR A 227 -5.22 5.39 -12.10
N LEU A 228 -5.80 6.45 -11.55
CA LEU A 228 -6.66 6.46 -10.35
C LEU A 228 -7.89 5.52 -10.43
N PRO A 229 -8.69 5.53 -11.51
CA PRO A 229 -9.86 4.65 -11.65
C PRO A 229 -9.43 3.18 -11.77
N ILE A 230 -8.20 2.94 -12.21
CA ILE A 230 -7.68 1.59 -12.44
C ILE A 230 -7.26 0.96 -11.13
N LEU A 231 -6.64 1.71 -10.21
CA LEU A 231 -6.46 1.27 -8.82
C LEU A 231 -7.79 0.86 -8.20
N LEU A 232 -8.88 1.61 -8.45
CA LEU A 232 -10.24 1.29 -7.99
C LEU A 232 -10.90 0.08 -8.69
N VAL A 233 -10.62 -0.16 -9.97
CA VAL A 233 -11.17 -1.29 -10.75
C VAL A 233 -10.37 -2.59 -10.54
N ILE A 234 -9.05 -2.50 -10.41
CA ILE A 234 -8.15 -3.59 -10.03
C ILE A 234 -8.41 -4.05 -8.59
N ALA A 235 -8.80 -3.11 -7.72
CA ALA A 235 -9.08 -3.30 -6.30
C ALA A 235 -10.32 -4.11 -5.96
N LYS A 236 -11.39 -3.99 -6.75
CA LYS A 236 -12.68 -4.63 -6.47
C LYS A 236 -12.90 -5.82 -7.40
N PRO A 237 -12.48 -7.04 -7.03
CA PRO A 237 -12.94 -8.24 -7.73
C PRO A 237 -14.44 -8.42 -7.51
N GLY A 238 -15.25 -8.16 -8.54
CA GLY A 238 -16.68 -8.52 -8.53
C GLY A 238 -17.66 -7.41 -8.84
N HIS A 239 -17.20 -6.21 -9.23
CA HIS A 239 -18.09 -5.16 -9.76
C HIS A 239 -17.68 -4.77 -11.18
N LEU A 240 -17.95 -5.68 -12.11
CA LEU A 240 -18.28 -5.40 -13.51
C LEU A 240 -19.48 -6.27 -13.86
#